data_AF-A0A829GH65-F1
#
_entry.id   AF-A0A829GH65-F1
#
_cell.length_a   1.000
_cell.length_b   1.000
_cell.length_c   1.000
_cell.angle_alpha   90.00
_cell.angle_beta   90.00
_cell.angle_gamma   90.00
#
_symmetry.space_group_name_H-M   'P 1'
#
loop_
_entity.id
_entity.type
_entity.pdbx_description
1 polymer ?
#
loop_
_entity_poly.entity_id
_entity_poly.type
_entity_poly.pdbx_seq_one_letter_code
_entity_poly.pdbx_strand_id
1 'polypeptide(L)'
;LVIANNAGIAGAEGGCQEEVGSASAMAAAALVTANGGTVEQAATAVAITLQNMLGLVCDPVAGLVEVPCVKRNALGASQAMISADMALAGCISVIPADEVIEAVNRVGMQLPATLRETGEGGLATTPTGLRLKEEIFGK
;
A
#
# COMPACT_ATOMS: atom_id res chain seq x y z
N LEU A 1 -11.52 6.63 -7.40
CA LEU A 1 -12.67 5.83 -7.87
C LEU A 1 -12.22 4.54 -8.56
N VAL A 2 -11.30 4.58 -9.53
CA VAL A 2 -10.86 3.37 -10.26
C VAL A 2 -10.35 2.27 -9.33
N ILE A 3 -9.43 2.56 -8.39
CA ILE A 3 -8.91 1.55 -7.44
C ILE A 3 -10.05 0.98 -6.60
N ALA A 4 -10.81 1.81 -5.89
CA ALA A 4 -11.88 1.37 -5.01
C ALA A 4 -13.02 0.58 -5.70
N ASN A 5 -13.20 0.74 -7.02
CA ASN A 5 -14.20 -0.02 -7.78
C ASN A 5 -13.68 -1.39 -8.25
N ASN A 6 -12.38 -1.62 -8.26
CA ASN A 6 -11.76 -2.83 -8.82
C ASN A 6 -10.86 -3.60 -7.82
N ALA A 7 -10.55 -2.98 -6.68
CA ALA A 7 -9.76 -3.51 -5.57
C ALA A 7 -10.26 -2.93 -4.24
N GLY A 8 -9.82 -3.52 -3.12
CA GLY A 8 -10.08 -2.95 -1.80
C GLY A 8 -9.25 -1.69 -1.54
N ILE A 9 -9.64 -0.95 -0.49
CA ILE A 9 -8.89 0.23 0.00
C ILE A 9 -8.55 0.14 1.49
N ALA A 10 -8.71 -1.04 2.10
CA ALA A 10 -8.58 -1.24 3.53
C ALA A 10 -7.56 -2.35 3.86
N GLY A 11 -6.78 -2.14 4.92
CA GLY A 11 -5.77 -3.10 5.39
C GLY A 11 -6.39 -4.45 5.76
N ALA A 12 -7.58 -4.43 6.34
CA ALA A 12 -8.36 -5.60 6.72
C ALA A 12 -8.93 -6.41 5.53
N GLU A 13 -9.06 -5.83 4.33
CA GLU A 13 -9.65 -6.51 3.17
C GLU A 13 -8.59 -7.31 2.40
N GLY A 14 -7.48 -6.67 2.04
CA GLY A 14 -6.43 -7.26 1.21
C GLY A 14 -5.02 -6.82 1.57
N GLY A 15 -4.80 -6.42 2.84
CA GLY A 15 -3.49 -6.00 3.34
C GLY A 15 -3.19 -4.53 3.10
N CYS A 16 -2.04 -4.08 3.60
CA CYS A 16 -1.66 -2.67 3.55
C CYS A 16 -1.30 -2.19 2.13
N GLN A 17 -1.15 -3.11 1.16
CA GLN A 17 -1.13 -2.79 -0.26
C GLN A 17 -2.43 -2.13 -0.75
N GLU A 18 -3.57 -2.44 -0.13
CA GLU A 18 -4.86 -1.85 -0.47
C GLU A 18 -5.11 -0.55 0.31
N GLU A 19 -4.55 -0.38 1.50
CA GLU A 19 -4.64 0.88 2.25
C GLU A 19 -3.53 1.87 1.85
N VAL A 20 -2.32 1.70 2.41
CA VAL A 20 -1.19 2.60 2.15
C VAL A 20 -0.76 2.54 0.69
N GLY A 21 -0.85 1.37 0.04
CA GLY A 21 -0.52 1.24 -1.37
C GLY A 21 -1.49 2.02 -2.28
N SER A 22 -2.80 1.93 -2.05
CA SER A 22 -3.76 2.74 -2.81
C SER A 22 -3.60 4.23 -2.54
N ALA A 23 -3.39 4.63 -1.28
CA ALA A 23 -3.15 6.02 -0.90
C ALA A 23 -1.90 6.59 -1.61
N SER A 24 -0.81 5.82 -1.63
CA SER A 24 0.44 6.20 -2.30
C SER A 24 0.24 6.32 -3.81
N ALA A 25 -0.49 5.39 -4.42
CA ALA A 25 -0.76 5.42 -5.86
C ALA A 25 -1.64 6.62 -6.26
N MET A 26 -2.65 6.94 -5.44
CA MET A 26 -3.46 8.15 -5.62
C MET A 26 -2.61 9.41 -5.50
N ALA A 27 -1.70 9.47 -4.54
CA ALA A 27 -0.76 10.58 -4.39
C ALA A 27 0.17 10.70 -5.61
N ALA A 28 0.68 9.59 -6.14
CA ALA A 28 1.56 9.59 -7.31
C ALA A 28 0.85 10.17 -8.55
N ALA A 29 -0.39 9.75 -8.81
CA ALA A 29 -1.21 10.31 -9.91
C ALA A 29 -1.46 11.82 -9.73
N ALA A 30 -1.77 12.23 -8.50
CA ALA A 30 -2.02 13.63 -8.16
C ALA A 30 -0.77 14.48 -8.38
N LEU A 31 0.42 13.98 -8.00
CA LEU A 31 1.70 14.64 -8.21
C LEU A 31 2.03 14.79 -9.69
N VAL A 32 1.82 13.76 -10.51
CA VAL A 32 1.99 13.87 -11.97
C VAL A 32 1.07 14.97 -12.54
N THR A 33 -0.20 14.95 -12.16
CA THR A 33 -1.18 15.93 -12.63
C THR A 33 -0.83 17.34 -12.19
N ALA A 34 -0.42 17.53 -10.93
CA ALA A 34 -0.02 18.82 -10.39
C ALA A 34 1.21 19.41 -11.09
N ASN A 35 2.08 18.57 -11.65
CA ASN A 35 3.27 18.96 -12.42
C ASN A 35 3.03 19.02 -13.93
N GLY A 36 1.77 18.98 -14.39
CA GLY A 36 1.40 19.13 -15.80
C GLY A 36 1.64 17.89 -16.66
N GLY A 37 1.80 16.72 -16.05
CA GLY A 37 1.92 15.45 -16.78
C GLY A 37 0.60 15.00 -17.40
N THR A 38 0.69 14.07 -18.35
CA THR A 38 -0.48 13.54 -19.06
C THR A 38 -1.22 12.47 -18.23
N VAL A 39 -2.42 12.10 -18.69
CA VAL A 39 -3.21 11.03 -18.06
C VAL A 39 -2.50 9.68 -18.14
N GLU A 40 -1.74 9.43 -19.22
CA GLU A 40 -0.93 8.21 -19.40
C GLU A 40 0.25 8.16 -18.43
N GLN A 41 0.88 9.32 -18.16
CA GLN A 41 1.92 9.42 -17.15
C GLN A 41 1.33 9.22 -15.74
N ALA A 42 0.15 9.76 -15.46
CA ALA A 42 -0.52 9.55 -14.18
C ALA A 42 -0.85 8.07 -13.97
N ALA A 43 -1.38 7.39 -14.99
CA ALA A 43 -1.63 5.95 -14.96
C ALA A 43 -0.32 5.15 -14.79
N THR A 44 0.76 5.58 -15.43
CA THR A 44 2.08 4.96 -15.26
C THR A 44 2.59 5.10 -13.82
N ALA A 45 2.46 6.27 -13.20
CA ALA A 45 2.86 6.49 -11.81
C ALA A 45 2.05 5.63 -10.83
N VAL A 46 0.74 5.47 -11.07
CA VAL A 46 -0.13 4.53 -10.33
C VAL A 46 0.39 3.11 -10.46
N ALA A 47 0.65 2.66 -11.70
CA ALA A 47 1.11 1.30 -11.96
C ALA A 47 2.46 1.02 -11.27
N ILE A 48 3.43 1.92 -11.38
CA ILE A 48 4.75 1.78 -10.73
C ILE A 48 4.59 1.73 -9.21
N THR A 49 3.76 2.61 -8.64
CA THR A 49 3.55 2.66 -7.19
C THR A 49 2.94 1.35 -6.68
N LEU A 50 1.86 0.87 -7.31
CA LEU A 50 1.17 -0.34 -6.89
C LEU A 50 2.01 -1.61 -7.09
N GLN A 51 2.79 -1.71 -8.17
CA GLN A 51 3.72 -2.83 -8.37
C GLN A 51 4.70 -2.98 -7.21
N ASN A 52 5.20 -1.86 -6.67
CA ASN A 52 6.13 -1.85 -5.55
C ASN A 52 5.44 -2.04 -4.19
N MET A 53 4.12 -1.88 -4.12
CA MET A 53 3.32 -2.13 -2.90
C MET A 53 2.70 -3.53 -2.87
N LEU A 54 2.72 -4.25 -4.00
CA LEU A 54 2.09 -5.56 -4.16
C LEU A 54 2.57 -6.57 -3.11
N GLY A 55 1.63 -7.25 -2.45
CA GLY A 55 1.89 -8.26 -1.43
C GLY A 55 2.12 -7.71 -0.02
N LEU A 56 2.03 -6.39 0.19
CA LEU A 56 2.23 -5.80 1.51
C LEU A 56 1.09 -6.17 2.47
N VAL A 57 1.38 -7.01 3.46
CA VAL A 57 0.44 -7.46 4.50
C VAL A 57 0.09 -6.36 5.50
N CYS A 58 -1.02 -6.50 6.22
CA CYS A 58 -1.35 -5.64 7.37
C CYS A 58 -1.25 -6.45 8.66
N ASP A 59 -0.26 -6.17 9.51
CA ASP A 59 -0.09 -6.86 10.79
C ASP A 59 0.55 -5.92 11.83
N PRO A 60 -0.21 -4.90 12.29
CA PRO A 60 0.31 -3.86 13.16
C PRO A 60 0.59 -4.36 14.58
N VAL A 61 1.69 -3.89 15.17
CA VAL A 61 2.06 -4.22 16.56
C VAL A 61 0.96 -3.77 17.50
N ALA A 62 0.54 -4.68 18.38
CA ALA A 62 -0.51 -4.45 19.36
C ALA A 62 -1.86 -4.00 18.74
N GLY A 63 -2.08 -4.24 17.44
CA GLY A 63 -3.29 -3.78 16.75
C GLY A 63 -3.38 -2.25 16.58
N LEU A 64 -2.29 -1.52 16.82
CA LEU A 64 -2.27 -0.06 16.81
C LEU A 64 -1.76 0.49 15.48
N VAL A 65 -2.31 1.62 15.04
CA VAL A 65 -1.91 2.33 13.80
C VAL A 65 -0.60 3.11 14.00
N GLU A 66 0.43 2.44 14.52
CA GLU A 66 1.70 3.03 14.94
C GLU A 66 2.88 2.32 14.26
N VAL A 67 3.09 1.04 14.58
CA VAL A 67 4.17 0.21 14.05
C VAL A 67 3.58 -0.90 13.18
N PRO A 68 3.88 -0.95 11.87
CA PRO A 68 4.74 -0.05 11.09
C PRO A 68 4.00 1.09 10.39
N CYS A 69 2.70 1.31 10.68
CA CYS A 69 1.80 2.15 9.89
C CYS A 69 2.32 3.57 9.62
N VAL A 70 2.92 4.23 10.62
CA VAL A 70 3.49 5.58 10.46
C VAL A 70 4.64 5.58 9.45
N LYS A 71 5.53 4.59 9.52
CA LYS A 71 6.70 4.48 8.64
C LYS A 71 6.28 4.07 7.23
N ARG A 72 5.24 3.24 7.11
CA ARG A 72 4.63 2.89 5.82
C ARG A 72 4.06 4.11 5.11
N ASN A 73 3.41 5.03 5.83
CA ASN A 73 2.95 6.29 5.24
C ASN A 73 4.12 7.15 4.74
N ALA A 74 5.19 7.29 5.53
CA ALA A 74 6.37 8.05 5.13
C ALA A 74 7.06 7.48 3.87
N LEU A 75 7.21 6.14 3.83
CA LEU A 75 7.79 5.44 2.67
C LEU A 75 6.85 5.48 1.47
N GLY A 76 5.54 5.33 1.68
CA GLY A 76 4.52 5.44 0.63
C GLY A 76 4.50 6.83 -0.02
N ALA A 77 4.58 7.90 0.78
CA ALA A 77 4.71 9.26 0.28
C ALA A 77 6.00 9.46 -0.54
N SER A 78 7.12 8.94 -0.05
CA SER A 78 8.40 8.97 -0.78
C SER A 78 8.30 8.22 -2.12
N GLN A 79 7.67 7.06 -2.12
CA GLN A 79 7.49 6.24 -3.32
C GLN A 79 6.55 6.89 -4.33
N ALA A 80 5.52 7.61 -3.86
CA ALA A 80 4.63 8.38 -4.73
C ALA A 80 5.38 9.48 -5.48
N MET A 81 6.26 10.21 -4.80
CA MET A 81 7.15 11.22 -5.41
C MET A 81 8.06 10.58 -6.46
N ILE A 82 8.75 9.49 -6.10
CA ILE A 82 9.65 8.78 -7.02
C ILE A 82 8.90 8.26 -8.26
N SER A 83 7.72 7.68 -8.06
CA SER A 83 6.92 7.14 -9.17
C SER A 83 6.39 8.23 -10.09
N ALA A 84 6.04 9.39 -9.53
CA ALA A 84 5.65 10.56 -10.32
C ALA A 84 6.83 11.11 -11.13
N ASP A 85 8.01 11.27 -10.52
CA ASP A 85 9.23 11.71 -11.20
C ASP A 85 9.61 10.77 -12.34
N MET A 86 9.56 9.45 -12.11
CA MET A 86 9.80 8.45 -13.14
C MET A 86 8.83 8.58 -14.31
N ALA A 87 7.52 8.71 -14.04
CA ALA A 87 6.52 8.84 -15.09
C ALA A 87 6.69 10.16 -15.89
N LEU A 88 6.97 11.27 -15.20
CA LEU A 88 7.24 12.57 -15.82
C LEU A 88 8.52 12.56 -16.68
N ALA A 89 9.53 11.78 -16.27
CA ALA A 89 10.75 11.54 -17.04
C ALA A 89 10.55 10.63 -18.26
N GLY A 90 9.33 10.13 -18.48
CA GLY A 90 9.00 9.28 -19.63
C GLY A 90 9.29 7.79 -19.41
N CYS A 91 9.50 7.34 -18.17
CA CYS A 91 9.43 5.91 -17.86
C CYS A 91 8.01 5.42 -18.13
N ILE A 92 7.88 4.20 -18.66
CA ILE A 92 6.61 3.57 -18.98
C ILE A 92 6.50 2.28 -18.18
N SER A 93 5.37 2.06 -17.51
CA SER A 93 5.09 0.77 -16.90
C SER A 93 4.81 -0.26 -17.99
N VAL A 94 5.52 -1.39 -17.96
CA VAL A 94 5.30 -2.48 -18.94
C VAL A 94 3.91 -3.11 -18.75
N ILE A 95 3.44 -3.19 -17.51
CA ILE A 95 2.10 -3.68 -17.18
C ILE A 95 1.16 -2.48 -16.98
N PRO A 96 -0.01 -2.43 -17.67
CA PRO A 96 -0.99 -1.36 -17.52
C PRO A 96 -1.52 -1.23 -16.09
N ALA A 97 -1.91 -0.01 -15.71
CA ALA A 97 -2.42 0.29 -14.37
C ALA A 97 -3.62 -0.58 -13.98
N ASP A 98 -4.55 -0.83 -14.90
CA ASP A 98 -5.74 -1.65 -14.64
C ASP A 98 -5.37 -3.09 -14.26
N GLU A 99 -4.44 -3.70 -15.01
CA GLU A 99 -3.94 -5.05 -14.71
C GLU A 99 -3.22 -5.11 -13.36
N VAL A 100 -2.47 -4.06 -13.00
CA VAL A 100 -1.81 -3.96 -11.69
C VAL A 100 -2.84 -3.84 -10.57
N ILE A 101 -3.90 -3.05 -10.75
CA ILE A 101 -4.98 -2.90 -9.75
C ILE A 101 -5.69 -4.25 -9.53
N GLU A 102 -6.02 -4.97 -10.60
CA GLU A 102 -6.58 -6.32 -10.49
C GLU A 102 -5.61 -7.29 -9.78
N ALA A 103 -4.31 -7.18 -10.05
CA ALA A 103 -3.31 -8.00 -9.39
C ALA A 103 -3.26 -7.72 -7.88
N VAL A 104 -3.30 -6.45 -7.46
CA VAL A 104 -3.39 -6.06 -6.04
C VAL A 104 -4.60 -6.73 -5.38
N ASN A 105 -5.78 -6.63 -5.99
CA ASN A 105 -7.01 -7.25 -5.49
C ASN A 105 -6.89 -8.77 -5.39
N ARG A 106 -6.45 -9.45 -6.47
CA ARG A 106 -6.29 -10.91 -6.48
C ARG A 106 -5.31 -11.38 -5.40
N VAL A 107 -4.19 -10.67 -5.22
CA VAL A 107 -3.21 -10.98 -4.17
C VAL A 107 -3.82 -10.72 -2.79
N GLY A 108 -4.54 -9.62 -2.60
CA GLY A 108 -5.20 -9.27 -1.35
C GLY A 108 -6.21 -10.34 -0.90
N MET A 109 -7.03 -10.81 -1.82
CA MET A 109 -8.01 -11.89 -1.58
C MET A 109 -7.36 -13.24 -1.26
N GLN A 110 -6.10 -13.45 -1.63
CA GLN A 110 -5.34 -14.66 -1.30
C GLN A 110 -4.58 -14.54 0.03
N LEU A 111 -4.52 -13.35 0.64
CA LEU A 111 -3.85 -13.20 1.93
C LEU A 111 -4.61 -13.98 3.02
N PRO A 112 -3.91 -14.79 3.83
CA PRO A 112 -4.49 -15.38 5.04
C PRO A 112 -5.13 -14.30 5.93
N ALA A 113 -6.22 -14.65 6.61
CA ALA A 113 -6.88 -13.73 7.54
C ALA A 113 -5.91 -13.20 8.62
N THR A 114 -4.95 -14.01 9.05
CA THR A 114 -3.91 -13.62 10.03
C THR A 114 -2.97 -12.50 9.56
N LEU A 115 -2.96 -12.18 8.26
CA LEU A 115 -2.12 -11.15 7.65
C LEU A 115 -2.93 -9.93 7.17
N ARG A 116 -4.18 -9.82 7.64
CA ARG A 116 -5.13 -8.76 7.30
C ARG A 116 -5.65 -8.06 8.56
N GLU A 117 -4.77 -7.29 9.16
CA GLU A 117 -5.02 -6.37 10.29
C GLU A 117 -5.36 -7.03 11.63
N THR A 118 -5.33 -8.36 11.72
CA THR A 118 -5.66 -9.08 12.96
C THR A 118 -4.57 -9.02 14.03
N GLY A 119 -3.31 -8.79 13.66
CA GLY A 119 -2.20 -8.77 14.62
C GLY A 119 -1.71 -10.17 15.02
N GLU A 120 -1.98 -11.20 14.21
CA GLU A 120 -1.77 -12.62 14.55
C GLU A 120 -0.73 -13.32 13.67
N GLY A 121 -0.28 -12.69 12.58
CA GLY A 121 0.42 -13.43 11.50
C GLY A 121 1.91 -13.16 11.34
N GLY A 122 2.41 -11.98 11.73
CA GLY A 122 3.74 -11.53 11.33
C GLY A 122 4.44 -10.63 12.35
N LEU A 123 4.55 -9.33 12.06
CA LEU A 123 5.30 -8.40 12.89
C LEU A 123 4.72 -8.29 14.31
N ALA A 124 3.39 -8.35 14.44
CA ALA A 124 2.68 -8.22 15.71
C ALA A 124 2.97 -9.38 16.68
N THR A 125 3.29 -10.57 16.15
CA THR A 125 3.54 -11.79 16.93
C THR A 125 5.02 -12.05 17.21
N THR A 126 5.91 -11.13 16.82
CA THR A 126 7.32 -11.19 17.23
C THR A 126 7.46 -11.07 18.75
N PRO A 127 8.55 -11.60 19.36
CA PRO A 127 8.74 -11.52 20.81
C PRO A 127 8.65 -10.09 21.36
N THR A 128 9.22 -9.13 20.63
CA THR A 128 9.12 -7.71 20.99
C THR A 128 7.71 -7.16 20.78
N GLY A 129 7.03 -7.54 19.70
CA GLY A 129 5.64 -7.13 19.45
C GLY A 129 4.68 -7.59 20.55
N LEU A 130 4.81 -8.85 20.98
CA LEU A 130 4.03 -9.42 22.08
C LEU A 130 4.34 -8.74 23.42
N ARG A 131 5.63 -8.51 23.73
CA ARG A 131 6.02 -7.78 24.94
C ARG A 131 5.43 -6.36 24.95
N LEU A 132 5.49 -5.64 23.83
CA LEU A 132 4.92 -4.29 23.73
C LEU A 132 3.40 -4.30 23.89
N LYS A 133 2.71 -5.31 23.34
CA LYS A 133 1.26 -5.47 23.53
C LYS A 133 0.91 -5.63 25.01
N GLU A 134 1.63 -6.49 25.73
CA GLU A 134 1.46 -6.69 27.18
C GLU A 134 1.74 -5.41 27.97
N GLU A 135 2.81 -4.69 27.65
CA GLU A 135 3.14 -3.42 28.32
C GLU A 135 2.07 -2.34 28.14
N ILE A 136 1.41 -2.31 26.98
CA ILE A 136 0.38 -1.32 26.65
C ILE A 136 -0.97 -1.69 27.29
N PHE A 137 -1.37 -2.97 27.22
CA PHE A 137 -2.72 -3.40 27.60
C PHE A 137 -2.80 -4.16 28.92
N GLY A 138 -1.68 -4.57 29.51
CA GLY A 138 -1.60 -5.42 30.70
C GLY A 138 -2.21 -6.81 30.48
N LYS A 139 -2.18 -7.30 29.24
CA LYS A 139 -2.70 -8.61 28.77
C LYS A 139 -1.97 -9.11 27.52
#